data_AF-A0A1G3ZS77-F1
#
_entry.id   AF-A0A1G3ZS77-F1
#
_cell.length_a   1.000
_cell.length_b   1.000
_cell.length_c   1.000
_cell.angle_alpha   90.00
_cell.angle_beta   90.00
_cell.angle_gamma   90.00
#
_symmetry.space_group_name_H-M   'P 1'
#
loop_
_entity.id
_entity.type
_entity.pdbx_description
1 polymer ?
#
loop_
_entity_poly.entity_id
_entity_poly.type
_entity_poly.pdbx_seq_one_letter_code
_entity_poly.pdbx_strand_id
1 'polypeptide(L)'
;MKTEAKQRLLDALEACRAVEQFAQGKDFTAYQADEMLRAAVERKLEVIGEAFTKLADAEPELAERFPDFRKIVGLRNRIIHGYDTVDDEIIWDVVENKLPALRRQVEKFLK
;
A
#
# COMPACT_ATOMS: atom_id res chain seq x y z
N MET A 1 -20.44 -8.21 -3.11
CA MET A 1 -19.06 -8.04 -3.61
C MET A 1 -18.70 -9.27 -4.42
N LYS A 2 -18.20 -9.12 -5.64
CA LYS A 2 -17.73 -10.29 -6.41
C LYS A 2 -16.55 -10.92 -5.66
N THR A 3 -16.36 -12.24 -5.78
CA THR A 3 -15.30 -12.97 -5.09
C THR A 3 -13.91 -12.37 -5.35
N GLU A 4 -13.70 -11.84 -6.56
CA GLU A 4 -12.43 -11.26 -6.99
C GLU A 4 -12.12 -9.93 -6.30
N ALA A 5 -13.08 -9.02 -6.17
CA ALA A 5 -12.88 -7.74 -5.46
C ALA A 5 -12.58 -7.97 -3.97
N LYS A 6 -13.23 -8.96 -3.36
CA LYS A 6 -12.91 -9.39 -1.99
C LYS A 6 -11.47 -9.85 -1.88
N GLN A 7 -11.01 -10.65 -2.84
CA GLN A 7 -9.64 -11.14 -2.86
C GLN A 7 -8.64 -9.97 -3.00
N ARG A 8 -8.90 -8.99 -3.88
CA ARG A 8 -8.03 -7.80 -4.02
C ARG A 8 -7.93 -7.01 -2.71
N LEU A 9 -9.05 -6.79 -2.04
CA LEU A 9 -9.05 -6.10 -0.75
C LEU A 9 -8.32 -6.92 0.32
N LEU A 10 -8.40 -8.25 0.29
CA LEU A 10 -7.64 -9.12 1.19
C LEU A 10 -6.13 -9.03 0.92
N ASP A 11 -5.71 -9.10 -0.35
CA ASP A 11 -4.30 -8.96 -0.76
C ASP A 11 -3.72 -7.61 -0.26
N ALA A 12 -4.48 -6.52 -0.42
CA ALA A 12 -4.10 -5.20 0.08
C ALA A 12 -4.02 -5.16 1.61
N LEU A 13 -4.99 -5.77 2.32
CA LEU A 13 -5.01 -5.82 3.78
C LEU A 13 -3.81 -6.56 4.35
N GLU A 14 -3.47 -7.71 3.78
CA GLU A 14 -2.32 -8.52 4.19
C GLU A 14 -1.00 -7.79 3.94
N ALA A 15 -0.88 -7.11 2.79
CA ALA A 15 0.28 -6.28 2.49
C ALA A 15 0.42 -5.08 3.43
N CYS A 16 -0.69 -4.40 3.80
CA CYS A 16 -0.67 -3.34 4.81
C CYS A 16 -0.14 -3.85 6.16
N ARG A 17 -0.65 -5.00 6.62
CA ARG A 17 -0.23 -5.60 7.90
C ARG A 17 1.24 -6.01 7.88
N ALA A 18 1.73 -6.55 6.75
CA ALA A 18 3.14 -6.90 6.60
C ALA A 18 4.05 -5.67 6.73
N VAL A 19 3.71 -4.56 6.08
CA VAL A 19 4.50 -3.30 6.19
C VAL A 19 4.50 -2.77 7.61
N GLU A 20 3.33 -2.72 8.27
CA GLU A 20 3.24 -2.29 9.68
C GLU A 20 4.12 -3.17 10.59
N GLN A 21 4.16 -4.48 10.33
CA GLN A 21 5.02 -5.42 11.06
C GLN A 21 6.50 -5.17 10.79
N PHE A 22 6.90 -4.94 9.54
CA PHE A 22 8.30 -4.70 9.18
C PHE A 22 8.83 -3.38 9.76
N ALA A 23 7.99 -2.35 9.79
CA ALA A 23 8.31 -1.03 10.32
C ALA A 23 8.19 -0.93 11.85
N GLN A 24 7.74 -1.99 12.53
CA GLN A 24 7.48 -1.94 13.97
C GLN A 24 8.75 -1.59 14.76
N GLY A 25 8.69 -0.48 15.50
CA GLY A 25 9.81 -0.01 16.33
C GLY A 25 10.99 0.57 15.54
N LYS A 26 10.79 0.85 14.25
CA LYS A 26 11.77 1.53 13.39
C LYS A 26 11.40 3.00 13.28
N ASP A 27 12.41 3.86 13.24
CA ASP A 27 12.28 5.24 12.79
C ASP A 27 12.80 5.38 11.35
N PHE A 28 12.69 6.59 10.80
CA PHE A 28 13.15 6.88 9.44
C PHE A 28 14.63 6.54 9.23
N THR A 29 15.49 6.84 10.20
CA THR A 29 16.94 6.58 10.09
C THR A 29 17.22 5.08 10.02
N ALA A 30 16.56 4.30 10.87
CA ALA A 30 16.68 2.84 10.87
C ALA A 30 16.11 2.21 9.60
N TYR A 31 15.03 2.78 9.05
CA TYR A 31 14.47 2.39 7.76
C TYR A 31 15.45 2.67 6.60
N GLN A 32 15.98 3.89 6.54
CA GLN A 32 16.90 4.32 5.49
C GLN A 32 18.25 3.57 5.53
N ALA A 33 18.69 3.10 6.70
CA ALA A 33 19.91 2.32 6.81
C ALA A 33 19.74 0.83 6.41
N ASP A 34 18.51 0.34 6.24
CA ASP A 34 18.21 -1.08 6.03
C ASP A 34 17.63 -1.32 4.63
N GLU A 35 18.50 -1.68 3.68
CA GLU A 35 18.13 -1.97 2.29
C GLU A 35 17.09 -3.09 2.17
N MET A 36 17.19 -4.13 3.00
CA MET A 36 16.25 -5.25 2.98
C MET A 36 14.86 -4.80 3.42
N LEU A 37 14.80 -3.96 4.45
CA LEU A 37 13.55 -3.37 4.91
C LEU A 37 12.92 -2.48 3.84
N ARG A 38 13.71 -1.59 3.20
CA ARG A 38 13.21 -0.75 2.10
C ARG A 38 12.63 -1.57 0.96
N ALA A 39 13.39 -2.55 0.46
CA ALA A 39 12.94 -3.44 -0.60
C ALA A 39 11.66 -4.21 -0.22
N ALA A 40 11.57 -4.68 1.03
CA ALA A 40 10.37 -5.37 1.53
C ALA A 40 9.15 -4.43 1.59
N VAL A 41 9.33 -3.20 2.06
CA VAL A 41 8.27 -2.18 2.14
C VAL A 41 7.78 -1.80 0.75
N GLU A 42 8.70 -1.43 -0.16
CA GLU A 42 8.38 -1.06 -1.54
C GLU A 42 7.60 -2.18 -2.24
N ARG A 43 8.05 -3.42 -2.11
CA ARG A 43 7.38 -4.58 -2.68
C ARG A 43 5.94 -4.72 -2.18
N LYS A 44 5.68 -4.45 -0.89
CA LYS A 44 4.31 -4.51 -0.36
C LYS A 44 3.46 -3.33 -0.80
N LEU A 45 4.04 -2.14 -0.92
CA LEU A 45 3.33 -0.97 -1.48
C LEU A 45 2.93 -1.19 -2.94
N GLU A 46 3.76 -1.86 -3.74
CA GLU A 46 3.39 -2.30 -5.09
C GLU A 46 2.19 -3.26 -5.08
N VAL A 47 2.19 -4.26 -4.18
CA VAL A 47 1.08 -5.21 -4.05
C VAL A 47 -0.22 -4.49 -3.71
N ILE A 48 -0.16 -3.51 -2.80
CA ILE A 48 -1.32 -2.70 -2.42
C ILE A 48 -1.83 -1.92 -3.64
N GLY A 49 -0.95 -1.22 -4.37
CA GLY A 49 -1.37 -0.48 -5.56
C GLY A 49 -1.87 -1.37 -6.70
N GLU A 50 -1.31 -2.55 -6.88
CA GLU A 50 -1.77 -3.54 -7.87
C GLU A 50 -3.17 -4.03 -7.53
N ALA A 51 -3.43 -4.32 -6.25
CA ALA A 51 -4.74 -4.71 -5.77
C ALA A 51 -5.80 -3.62 -6.03
N PHE A 52 -5.47 -2.35 -5.74
CA PHE A 52 -6.37 -1.23 -6.02
C PHE A 52 -6.55 -0.92 -7.50
N THR A 53 -5.52 -1.13 -8.32
CA THR A 53 -5.62 -1.02 -9.79
C THR A 53 -6.64 -2.02 -10.31
N LYS A 54 -6.47 -3.31 -9.95
CA LYS A 54 -7.38 -4.37 -10.37
C LYS A 54 -8.80 -4.21 -9.81
N LEU A 55 -8.93 -3.65 -8.60
CA LEU A 55 -10.23 -3.32 -8.03
C LEU A 55 -10.93 -2.23 -8.85
N ALA A 56 -10.22 -1.16 -9.22
CA ALA A 56 -10.77 -0.08 -10.02
C ALA A 56 -11.17 -0.54 -11.43
N ASP A 57 -10.41 -1.43 -12.04
CA ASP A 57 -10.73 -2.00 -13.36
C ASP A 57 -11.98 -2.88 -13.32
N ALA A 58 -12.15 -3.69 -12.26
CA ALA A 58 -13.24 -4.67 -12.16
C ALA A 58 -14.53 -4.11 -11.51
N GLU A 59 -14.40 -3.23 -10.52
CA GLU A 59 -15.48 -2.63 -9.75
C GLU A 59 -15.16 -1.14 -9.43
N PRO A 60 -15.23 -0.23 -10.43
CA PRO A 60 -14.83 1.17 -10.26
C PRO A 60 -15.64 1.89 -9.16
N GLU A 61 -16.95 1.64 -9.07
CA GLU A 61 -17.80 2.21 -8.01
C GLU A 61 -17.39 1.78 -6.60
N LEU A 62 -16.79 0.59 -6.47
CA LEU A 62 -16.26 0.09 -5.21
C LEU A 62 -14.92 0.78 -4.90
N ALA A 63 -14.03 0.92 -5.88
CA ALA A 63 -12.78 1.63 -5.71
C ALA A 63 -12.98 3.10 -5.26
N GLU A 64 -13.99 3.80 -5.80
CA GLU A 64 -14.33 5.18 -5.38
C GLU A 64 -14.74 5.30 -3.91
N ARG A 65 -15.08 4.20 -3.22
CA ARG A 65 -15.36 4.21 -1.78
C ARG A 65 -14.11 4.40 -0.92
N PHE A 66 -12.92 4.31 -1.52
CA PHE A 66 -11.62 4.53 -0.90
C PHE A 66 -11.06 5.86 -1.42
N PRO A 67 -11.19 6.98 -0.67
CA PRO A 67 -10.90 8.33 -1.20
C PRO A 67 -9.50 8.50 -1.80
N ASP A 68 -8.51 7.78 -1.28
CA ASP A 68 -7.11 7.88 -1.71
C ASP A 68 -6.70 6.80 -2.73
N PHE A 69 -7.61 5.98 -3.26
CA PHE A 69 -7.23 4.86 -4.16
C PHE A 69 -6.40 5.31 -5.36
N ARG A 70 -6.72 6.47 -5.96
CA ARG A 70 -5.95 7.04 -7.08
C ARG A 70 -4.51 7.36 -6.68
N LYS A 71 -4.28 7.83 -5.45
CA LYS A 71 -2.93 8.09 -4.94
C LYS A 71 -2.17 6.79 -4.70
N ILE A 72 -2.85 5.75 -4.24
CA ILE A 72 -2.28 4.42 -4.03
C ILE A 72 -1.82 3.81 -5.37
N VAL A 73 -2.66 3.89 -6.41
CA VAL A 73 -2.30 3.48 -7.78
C VAL A 73 -1.13 4.32 -8.32
N GLY A 74 -1.17 5.64 -8.09
CA GLY A 74 -0.07 6.54 -8.46
C GLY A 74 1.26 6.21 -7.77
N LEU A 75 1.22 5.84 -6.49
CA LEU A 75 2.40 5.44 -5.72
C LEU A 75 3.05 4.19 -6.32
N ARG A 76 2.26 3.16 -6.66
CA ARG A 76 2.77 1.97 -7.39
C ARG A 76 3.49 2.37 -8.66
N ASN A 77 2.89 3.24 -9.47
CA ASN A 77 3.49 3.66 -10.74
C ASN A 77 4.82 4.40 -10.51
N ARG A 78 4.91 5.20 -9.44
CA ARG A 78 6.16 5.86 -9.06
C ARG A 78 7.24 4.87 -8.61
N ILE A 79 6.88 3.85 -7.82
CA ILE A 79 7.82 2.82 -7.36
C ILE A 79 8.39 2.03 -8.55
N ILE A 80 7.52 1.53 -9.45
CA ILE A 80 7.96 0.66 -10.56
C ILE A 80 8.72 1.41 -11.67
N HIS A 81 8.45 2.70 -11.88
CA HIS A 81 9.06 3.49 -12.95
C HIS A 81 10.22 4.37 -12.47
N GLY A 82 10.42 4.48 -11.16
CA GLY A 82 11.23 5.54 -10.57
C GLY A 82 12.29 5.06 -9.61
N TYR A 83 12.86 3.85 -9.74
CA TYR A 83 13.87 3.31 -8.81
C TYR A 83 15.09 4.24 -8.59
N ASP A 84 15.39 5.14 -9.55
CA ASP A 84 16.43 6.19 -9.41
C ASP A 84 15.96 7.46 -8.65
N THR A 85 14.67 7.55 -8.27
CA THR A 85 13.99 8.78 -7.75
C THR A 85 12.91 8.51 -6.70
N VAL A 86 12.78 7.27 -6.20
CA VAL A 86 11.89 6.98 -5.07
C VAL A 86 12.51 7.66 -3.84
N ASP A 87 11.77 8.62 -3.30
CA ASP A 87 12.20 9.37 -2.13
C ASP A 87 11.79 8.57 -0.89
N ASP A 88 12.79 8.06 -0.16
CA ASP A 88 12.61 7.30 1.08
C ASP A 88 11.74 8.08 2.09
N GLU A 89 11.80 9.41 2.12
CA GLU A 89 10.95 10.23 3.01
C GLU A 89 9.47 10.12 2.63
N ILE A 90 9.16 10.09 1.33
CA ILE A 90 7.78 9.94 0.85
C ILE A 90 7.27 8.54 1.19
N ILE A 91 8.09 7.50 0.98
CA ILE A 91 7.71 6.12 1.32
C ILE A 91 7.47 6.01 2.82
N TRP A 92 8.34 6.58 3.63
CA TRP A 92 8.21 6.54 5.09
C TRP A 92 6.98 7.30 5.59
N ASP A 93 6.64 8.47 5.03
CA ASP A 93 5.37 9.16 5.35
C ASP A 93 4.15 8.30 5.01
N VAL A 94 4.19 7.56 3.90
CA VAL A 94 3.13 6.61 3.55
C VAL A 94 3.02 5.53 4.62
N VAL A 95 4.14 4.92 5.02
CA VAL A 95 4.19 3.85 6.03
C VAL A 95 3.62 4.32 7.37
N GLU A 96 4.06 5.47 7.88
CA GLU A 96 3.65 5.95 9.20
C GLU A 96 2.25 6.57 9.21
N ASN A 97 1.93 7.40 8.21
CA ASN A 97 0.79 8.31 8.30
C ASN A 97 -0.40 7.91 7.43
N LYS A 98 -0.19 7.18 6.33
CA LYS A 98 -1.26 6.89 5.35
C LYS A 98 -1.72 5.44 5.42
N LEU A 99 -0.78 4.51 5.53
CA LEU A 99 -1.04 3.08 5.47
C LEU A 99 -1.96 2.58 6.60
N PRO A 100 -1.82 3.04 7.87
CA PRO A 100 -2.72 2.61 8.93
C PRO A 100 -4.18 3.03 8.68
N ALA A 101 -4.41 4.18 8.05
CA ALA A 101 -5.74 4.64 7.70
C ALA A 101 -6.35 3.76 6.59
N LEU A 102 -5.57 3.46 5.55
CA LEU A 102 -5.99 2.55 4.49
C LEU A 102 -6.35 1.17 5.04
N ARG A 103 -5.48 0.58 5.87
CA ARG A 103 -5.72 -0.72 6.50
C ARG A 103 -7.05 -0.76 7.22
N ARG A 104 -7.35 0.25 8.04
CA ARG A 104 -8.62 0.37 8.78
C ARG A 104 -9.84 0.49 7.85
N GLN A 105 -9.72 1.22 6.74
CA GLN A 105 -10.79 1.33 5.76
C GLN A 105 -11.09 -0.02 5.10
N VAL A 106 -10.05 -0.72 4.64
CA VAL A 106 -10.16 -2.04 4.00
C VAL A 106 -10.73 -3.07 4.98
N GLU A 107 -10.23 -3.09 6.21
CA GLU A 107 -10.72 -3.97 7.27
C GLU A 107 -12.19 -3.71 7.62
N LYS A 108 -12.61 -2.44 7.66
CA LYS A 108 -14.03 -2.08 7.84
C LYS A 108 -14.90 -2.55 6.67
N PHE A 109 -14.37 -2.49 5.45
CA PHE A 109 -15.10 -2.91 4.25
C PHE A 109 -15.27 -4.43 4.15
N LEU A 110 -14.29 -5.19 4.65
CA LEU A 110 -14.28 -6.66 4.61
C LEU A 110 -15.11 -7.32 5.73
N LYS A 111 -15.51 -6.56 6.76
CA LYS A 111 -16.44 -6.99 7.82
C LYS A 111 -17.88 -6.94 7.33
#